data_AF-A0A7W2NSC2-F1
#
_entry.id   AF-A0A7W2NSC2-F1
#
_cell.length_a   1.000
_cell.length_b   1.000
_cell.length_c   1.000
_cell.angle_alpha   90.00
_cell.angle_beta   90.00
_cell.angle_gamma   90.00
#
_symmetry.space_group_name_H-M   'P 1'
#
loop_
_entity.id
_entity.type
_entity.pdbx_description
1 polymer ?
#
loop_
_entity_poly.entity_id
_entity_poly.type
_entity_poly.pdbx_seq_one_letter_code
_entity_poly.pdbx_strand_id
1 'polypeptide(L)' 'MAQGKFVSSTSTIKASKQNKAALSVKSSKQAAKLAKSRFGGKVLKVENKKAGYRVKLIKANGHIISVYVDAKTGKINGG' A
#
# COMPACT_ATOMS: atom_id res chain seq x y z
N MET A 1 -36.37 -33.23 5.51
CA MET A 1 -35.63 -32.07 6.05
C MET A 1 -34.16 -32.44 6.04
N ALA A 2 -33.35 -31.82 5.18
CA ALA A 2 -31.97 -32.22 4.90
C ALA A 2 -30.98 -31.57 5.88
N GLN A 3 -30.08 -32.36 6.48
CA GLN A 3 -28.95 -31.87 7.27
C GLN A 3 -27.83 -31.37 6.35
N GLY A 4 -27.64 -30.05 6.29
CA GLY A 4 -26.48 -29.41 5.66
C GLY A 4 -25.35 -29.20 6.65
N LYS A 5 -24.38 -30.12 6.67
CA LYS A 5 -23.15 -30.08 7.46
C LYS A 5 -22.11 -29.23 6.72
N PHE A 6 -21.97 -27.95 7.08
CA PHE A 6 -20.90 -27.10 6.54
C PHE A 6 -19.69 -27.14 7.47
N VAL A 7 -18.73 -28.00 7.13
CA VAL A 7 -17.37 -27.96 7.69
C VAL A 7 -16.56 -26.98 6.85
N SER A 8 -16.25 -25.81 7.41
CA SER A 8 -15.32 -24.87 6.79
C SER A 8 -13.89 -25.34 7.04
N SER A 9 -13.42 -26.19 6.13
CA SER A 9 -12.03 -26.65 6.08
C SER A 9 -11.05 -25.49 5.87
N THR A 10 -10.10 -25.38 6.79
CA THR A 10 -8.70 -24.98 6.59
C THR A 10 -8.39 -23.87 5.58
N SER A 11 -7.94 -22.73 6.10
CA SER A 11 -6.93 -21.91 5.40
C SER A 11 -5.90 -21.43 6.41
N THR A 12 -4.93 -22.30 6.69
CA THR A 12 -3.65 -21.92 7.28
C THR A 12 -2.95 -20.93 6.35
N ILE A 13 -2.90 -19.66 6.73
CA ILE A 13 -1.89 -18.72 6.22
C ILE A 13 -1.04 -18.21 7.38
N LYS A 14 -0.11 -19.07 7.81
CA LYS A 14 1.02 -18.70 8.65
C LYS A 14 2.01 -17.91 7.78
N ALA A 15 1.84 -16.58 7.74
CA ALA A 15 2.80 -15.69 7.10
C ALA A 15 3.95 -15.36 8.06
N SER A 16 4.86 -16.31 8.28
CA SER A 16 6.17 -16.02 8.89
C SER A 16 6.99 -15.20 7.90
N LYS A 17 6.97 -13.87 8.01
CA LYS A 17 7.88 -13.00 7.26
C LYS A 17 8.95 -12.43 8.18
N GLN A 18 9.93 -13.31 8.40
CA GLN A 18 11.36 -13.07 8.57
C GLN A 18 11.79 -11.61 8.81
N ASN A 19 12.34 -11.43 10.01
CA ASN A 19 13.05 -10.28 10.53
C ASN A 19 14.13 -9.75 9.55
N LYS A 20 13.73 -8.88 8.62
CA LYS A 20 14.57 -7.81 8.04
C LYS A 20 13.94 -6.52 8.55
N ALA A 21 14.71 -5.67 9.23
CA ALA A 21 14.30 -4.39 9.83
C ALA A 21 12.99 -3.88 9.19
N ALA A 22 11.89 -4.01 9.93
CA ALA A 22 10.55 -4.05 9.35
C ALA A 22 10.17 -2.69 8.73
N LEU A 23 10.50 -2.52 7.44
CA LEU A 23 10.01 -1.40 6.66
C LEU A 23 8.48 -1.47 6.66
N SER A 24 7.82 -0.40 7.11
CA SER A 24 6.36 -0.27 7.14
C SER A 24 5.77 -0.37 5.73
N VAL A 25 6.48 0.18 4.74
CA VAL A 25 6.12 0.10 3.32
C VAL A 25 7.19 -0.69 2.56
N LYS A 26 6.78 -1.83 2.02
CA LYS A 26 7.68 -2.84 1.43
C LYS A 26 7.67 -2.84 -0.10
N SER A 27 6.77 -2.08 -0.72
CA SER A 27 6.57 -2.10 -2.17
C SER A 27 6.04 -0.77 -2.70
N SER A 28 6.41 -0.44 -3.94
CA SER A 28 5.85 0.66 -4.71
C SER A 28 4.32 0.56 -4.84
N LYS A 29 3.77 -0.65 -4.96
CA LYS A 29 2.31 -0.87 -5.02
C LYS A 29 1.63 -0.52 -3.69
N GLN A 30 2.28 -0.83 -2.57
CA GLN A 30 1.80 -0.47 -1.23
C GLN A 30 1.84 1.05 -1.03
N ALA A 31 2.93 1.71 -1.44
CA ALA A 31 3.04 3.17 -1.41
C ALA A 31 1.97 3.85 -2.28
N ALA A 32 1.72 3.34 -3.48
CA ALA A 32 0.66 3.85 -4.36
C ALA A 32 -0.72 3.75 -3.71
N LYS A 33 -1.03 2.61 -3.08
CA LYS A 33 -2.31 2.41 -2.38
C LYS A 33 -2.48 3.36 -1.21
N LEU A 34 -1.43 3.56 -0.42
CA LEU A 34 -1.42 4.51 0.70
C LEU A 34 -1.65 5.95 0.23
N ALA A 35 -0.89 6.38 -0.79
CA ALA A 35 -0.99 7.73 -1.33
C ALA A 35 -2.37 7.97 -1.97
N LYS A 36 -2.89 7.02 -2.76
CA LYS A 36 -4.24 7.08 -3.33
C LYS A 36 -5.32 7.10 -2.25
N SER A 37 -5.17 6.31 -1.18
CA SER A 37 -6.13 6.29 -0.07
C SER A 37 -6.15 7.62 0.70
N ARG A 38 -5.05 8.37 0.71
CA ARG A 38 -4.94 9.61 1.49
C ARG A 38 -5.34 10.84 0.70
N PHE A 39 -4.96 10.92 -0.58
CA PHE A 39 -5.21 12.09 -1.44
C PHE A 39 -6.28 11.86 -2.52
N GLY A 40 -6.74 10.62 -2.69
CA GLY A 40 -7.62 10.25 -3.79
C GLY A 40 -6.91 10.25 -5.14
N GLY A 41 -7.68 10.44 -6.21
CA GLY A 41 -7.16 10.58 -7.56
C GLY A 41 -6.60 9.30 -8.19
N LYS A 42 -5.87 9.48 -9.29
CA LYS A 42 -5.24 8.40 -10.06
C LYS A 42 -3.73 8.47 -9.92
N VAL A 43 -3.11 7.33 -9.58
CA VAL A 43 -1.64 7.20 -9.55
C VAL A 43 -1.13 7.19 -10.98
N LEU A 44 -0.21 8.09 -11.29
CA LEU A 44 0.45 8.17 -12.59
C LEU A 44 1.77 7.40 -12.60
N LYS A 45 2.59 7.59 -11.55
CA LYS A 45 3.92 7.00 -11.46
C LYS A 45 4.32 6.77 -10.01
N VAL A 46 5.05 5.69 -9.77
CA VAL A 46 5.72 5.43 -8.50
C VAL A 46 7.20 5.29 -8.77
N GLU A 47 7.99 6.15 -8.16
CA GLU A 47 9.45 6.07 -8.20
C GLU A 47 9.94 5.50 -6.87
N ASN A 48 10.76 4.46 -6.95
CA ASN A 48 11.45 3.91 -5.80
C ASN A 48 12.66 4.80 -5.47
N LYS A 49 12.81 5.20 -4.21
CA LYS A 49 13.93 6.01 -3.69
C LYS A 49 14.59 5.24 -2.55
N LYS A 50 15.86 5.56 -2.27
CA LYS A 50 16.64 4.86 -1.22
C LYS A 50 15.94 4.79 0.15
N ALA A 51 15.23 5.85 0.54
CA ALA A 51 14.55 5.96 1.83
C ALA A 51 13.01 5.83 1.76
N GLY A 52 12.43 5.60 0.58
CA GLY A 52 10.97 5.71 0.41
C GLY A 52 10.49 5.62 -1.03
N TYR A 53 9.29 6.11 -1.28
CA TYR A 53 8.64 6.06 -2.58
C TYR A 53 8.08 7.44 -2.92
N ARG A 54 8.35 7.94 -4.12
CA ARG A 54 7.72 9.15 -4.64
C ARG A 54 6.56 8.74 -5.56
N VAL A 55 5.35 9.06 -5.15
CA VAL A 55 4.13 8.75 -5.89
C VAL A 55 3.62 10.03 -6.54
N LYS A 56 3.51 10.03 -7.87
CA LYS A 56 2.84 11.09 -8.63
C LYS A 56 1.38 10.69 -8.82
N LEU A 57 0.48 11.60 -8.46
CA LEU A 57 -0.97 11.40 -8.54
C LEU A 57 -1.58 12.56 -9.33
N ILE A 58 -2.68 12.31 -10.03
CA ILE A 58 -3.57 13.36 -10.55
C ILE A 58 -4.87 13.36 -9.75
N LYS A 59 -5.22 14.52 -9.17
CA LYS A 59 -6.48 14.72 -8.47
C LYS A 59 -7.64 14.81 -9.46
N ALA A 60 -8.88 14.68 -8.96
CA ALA A 60 -10.08 14.74 -9.82
C ALA A 60 -10.22 16.08 -10.57
N ASN A 61 -9.68 17.16 -9.99
CA ASN A 61 -9.62 18.48 -10.61
C ASN A 61 -8.48 18.64 -11.64
N GLY A 62 -7.76 17.56 -11.98
CA GLY A 62 -6.65 17.60 -12.94
C GLY A 62 -5.30 18.05 -12.37
N HIS A 63 -5.22 18.49 -11.11
CA HIS A 63 -3.95 18.88 -10.50
C HIS A 63 -3.06 17.68 -10.20
N ILE A 64 -1.83 17.71 -10.72
CA ILE A 64 -0.81 16.69 -10.48
C ILE A 64 -0.04 17.05 -9.21
N ILE A 65 -0.01 16.12 -8.27
CA ILE A 65 0.72 16.26 -7.01
C ILE A 65 1.78 15.17 -6.88
N SER A 66 2.88 15.52 -6.23
CA SER A 66 3.96 14.58 -5.92
C SER A 66 4.00 14.35 -4.42
N VAL A 67 3.75 13.12 -4.01
CA VAL A 67 3.70 12.72 -2.61
C VAL A 67 4.88 11.80 -2.30
N TYR A 68 5.53 12.00 -1.17
CA TYR A 68 6.60 11.15 -0.68
C TYR A 68 6.09 10.23 0.43
N VAL A 69 6.38 8.93 0.33
CA VAL A 69 6.04 7.92 1.34
C VAL A 69 7.34 7.36 1.91
N ASP A 70 7.55 7.55 3.20
CA ASP A 70 8.72 7.02 3.91
C ASP A 70 8.61 5.49 4.05
N ALA A 71 9.64 4.74 3.64
CA ALA A 71 9.60 3.27 3.67
C ALA A 71 9.70 2.69 5.08
N LYS A 72 10.37 3.38 6.00
CA LYS A 72 10.60 2.93 7.38
C LYS A 72 9.35 3.14 8.22
N THR A 73 8.78 4.34 8.17
CA THR A 73 7.67 4.77 9.04
C THR A 73 6.30 4.69 8.37
N GLY A 74 6.24 4.73 7.03
CA GLY A 74 4.97 4.86 6.30
C GLY A 74 4.36 6.25 6.34
N LYS A 75 5.08 7.25 6.88
CA LYS A 75 4.65 8.65 6.86
C LYS A 75 4.57 9.15 5.43
N ILE A 76 3.55 9.96 5.18
CA ILE A 76 3.27 10.51 3.86
C ILE A 76 3.46 12.04 3.95
N ASN A 77 4.38 12.57 3.15
CA ASN A 77 4.76 13.97 3.13
C ASN A 77 4.52 14.58 1.74
N GLY A 78 4.04 15.82 1.71
CA GLY A 78 3.75 16.58 0.48
C GLY A 78 2.29 16.48 0.03
N GLY A 79 1.88 17.39 -0.87
CA GLY A 79 0.53 17.52 -1.39
C GLY A 79 0.37 18.76 -2.26
#